data_AF-A0A2H5AV64-F1
#
_entry.id   AF-A0A2H5AV64-F1
#
_cell.length_a   1.000
_cell.length_b   1.000
_cell.length_c   1.000
_cell.angle_alpha   90.00
_cell.angle_beta   90.00
_cell.angle_gamma   90.00
#
_symmetry.space_group_name_H-M   'P 1'
#
loop_
_entity.id
_entity.type
_entity.pdbx_description
1 polymer ?
#
loop_
_entity_poly.entity_id
_entity_poly.type
_entity_poly.pdbx_seq_one_letter_code
_entity_poly.pdbx_strand_id
1 'polypeptide(L)'
;MTTRQTVRAYHEARFRGDVTAAAALTGAGFTFRSPFVTSDSPTGHLDGIDGLLSIVTGVELRSELYGEDEAVLVYDVHTASPVGTQRTAEHFRLRDGRITAIELIFDGAPWQALMAAAGPTTT
;
A
#
# COMPACT_ATOMS: atom_id res chain seq x y z
N MET A 1 17.18 8.60 -8.07
CA MET A 1 15.78 9.07 -8.16
C MET A 1 15.54 10.00 -7.00
N THR A 2 14.71 11.03 -7.19
CA THR A 2 14.22 11.84 -6.07
C THR A 2 13.20 11.06 -5.26
N THR A 3 12.95 11.47 -4.01
CA THR A 3 11.92 10.86 -3.14
C THR A 3 10.55 10.82 -3.81
N ARG A 4 10.16 11.92 -4.48
CA ARG A 4 8.93 11.95 -5.28
C ARG A 4 8.89 10.89 -6.37
N GLN A 5 9.97 10.74 -7.15
CA GLN A 5 10.01 9.76 -8.24
C GLN A 5 9.90 8.33 -7.71
N THR A 6 10.66 7.98 -6.66
CA THR A 6 10.64 6.64 -6.07
C THR A 6 9.26 6.31 -5.50
N VAL A 7 8.67 7.21 -4.71
CA VAL A 7 7.38 7.00 -4.04
C VAL A 7 6.23 6.87 -5.04
N ARG A 8 6.19 7.75 -6.05
CA ARG A 8 5.19 7.67 -7.13
C ARG A 8 5.30 6.37 -7.93
N ALA A 9 6.52 6.02 -8.32
CA ALA A 9 6.76 4.79 -9.08
C ALA A 9 6.34 3.55 -8.29
N TYR A 10 6.62 3.51 -6.98
CA TYR A 10 6.22 2.42 -6.11
C TYR A 10 4.69 2.34 -5.99
N HIS A 11 4.03 3.46 -5.69
CA HIS A 11 2.57 3.52 -5.55
C HIS A 11 1.88 3.07 -6.85
N GLU A 12 2.37 3.52 -8.00
CA GLU A 12 1.83 3.12 -9.30
C GLU A 12 2.11 1.65 -9.64
N ALA A 13 3.30 1.13 -9.34
CA ALA A 13 3.61 -0.29 -9.53
C ALA A 13 2.70 -1.18 -8.68
N ARG A 14 2.52 -0.83 -7.40
CA ARG A 14 1.62 -1.52 -6.47
C ARG A 14 0.20 -1.62 -7.03
N PHE A 15 -0.39 -0.51 -7.47
CA PHE A 15 -1.78 -0.52 -7.98
C PHE A 15 -1.93 -1.07 -9.41
N ARG A 16 -0.82 -1.29 -10.12
CA ARG A 16 -0.82 -2.10 -11.36
C ARG A 16 -0.63 -3.61 -11.10
N GLY A 17 -0.40 -4.03 -9.86
CA GLY A 17 -0.02 -5.41 -9.53
C GLY A 17 1.41 -5.77 -9.98
N ASP A 18 2.24 -4.79 -10.33
CA ASP A 18 3.64 -5.02 -10.72
C ASP A 18 4.51 -5.17 -9.47
N VAL A 19 4.41 -6.36 -8.86
CA VAL A 19 5.13 -6.71 -7.63
C VAL A 19 6.65 -6.58 -7.81
N THR A 20 7.16 -6.95 -8.98
CA THR A 20 8.61 -6.89 -9.26
C THR A 20 9.09 -5.45 -9.30
N ALA A 21 8.39 -4.55 -10.00
CA ALA A 21 8.75 -3.14 -10.04
C ALA A 21 8.59 -2.47 -8.68
N ALA A 22 7.56 -2.79 -7.91
CA ALA A 22 7.37 -2.28 -6.55
C ALA A 22 8.51 -2.71 -5.62
N ALA A 23 8.84 -4.01 -5.61
CA ALA A 23 9.91 -4.55 -4.78
C ALA A 23 11.29 -3.96 -5.14
N ALA A 24 11.55 -3.72 -6.42
CA ALA A 24 12.81 -3.13 -6.90
C ALA A 24 13.08 -1.71 -6.37
N LEU A 25 12.06 -1.00 -5.86
CA LEU A 25 12.17 0.35 -5.30
C LEU A 25 12.42 0.34 -3.78
N THR A 26 12.34 -0.82 -3.14
CA THR A 26 12.68 -0.98 -1.73
C THR A 26 14.20 -1.08 -1.51
N GLY A 27 14.64 -0.80 -0.28
CA GLY A 27 16.04 -0.79 0.15
C GLY A 27 16.33 -1.81 1.24
N ALA A 28 17.59 -1.87 1.65
CA ALA A 28 18.01 -2.77 2.73
C ALA A 28 17.29 -2.44 4.05
N GLY A 29 16.85 -3.48 4.76
CA GLY A 29 16.10 -3.34 6.01
C GLY A 29 14.67 -2.81 5.82
N PHE A 30 14.08 -3.05 4.65
CA PHE A 30 12.70 -2.66 4.36
C PHE A 30 11.73 -3.20 5.41
N THR A 31 10.79 -2.36 5.83
CA THR A 31 9.69 -2.73 6.72
C THR A 31 8.37 -2.18 6.19
N PHE A 32 7.31 -2.92 6.41
CA PHE A 32 5.96 -2.53 6.06
C PHE A 32 5.02 -2.77 7.22
N ARG A 33 4.12 -1.83 7.46
CA ARG A 33 3.04 -1.95 8.44
C ARG A 33 1.74 -1.38 7.88
N SER A 34 0.66 -2.11 8.11
CA SER A 34 -0.72 -1.69 7.90
C SER A 34 -1.60 -2.22 9.03
N PRO A 35 -2.90 -1.87 9.09
CA PRO A 35 -3.84 -2.46 10.04
C PRO A 35 -3.93 -3.99 9.99
N PHE A 36 -3.57 -4.64 8.88
CA PHE A 36 -3.72 -6.11 8.70
C PHE A 36 -2.40 -6.85 8.48
N VAL A 37 -1.37 -6.17 8.00
CA VAL A 37 -0.13 -6.82 7.56
C VAL A 37 1.06 -6.12 8.19
N THR A 38 1.99 -6.91 8.70
CA THR A 38 3.35 -6.47 9.03
C THR A 38 4.31 -7.38 8.27
N SER A 39 5.31 -6.80 7.61
CA SER A 39 6.28 -7.53 6.80
C SER A 39 7.66 -6.87 6.88
N ASP A 40 8.71 -7.67 6.92
CA ASP A 40 10.11 -7.27 6.71
C ASP A 40 10.63 -7.73 5.33
N SER A 41 9.78 -8.41 4.55
CA SER A 41 10.06 -8.81 3.17
C SER A 41 9.69 -7.69 2.19
N PRO A 42 10.53 -7.40 1.17
CA PRO A 42 10.21 -6.49 0.06
C PRO A 42 8.93 -6.81 -0.72
N THR A 43 8.49 -8.08 -0.71
CA THR A 43 7.29 -8.52 -1.43
C THR A 43 6.19 -9.00 -0.49
N GLY A 44 6.48 -9.31 0.77
CA GLY A 44 5.54 -9.98 1.67
C GLY A 44 4.24 -9.18 1.91
N HIS A 45 4.30 -7.85 1.87
CA HIS A 45 3.10 -7.01 1.96
C HIS A 45 2.30 -6.88 0.66
N LEU A 46 2.83 -7.39 -0.45
CA LEU A 46 2.20 -7.49 -1.76
C LEU A 46 1.65 -8.89 -2.01
N ASP A 47 1.89 -9.85 -1.10
CA ASP A 47 1.30 -11.18 -1.19
C ASP A 47 -0.23 -11.07 -1.15
N GLY A 48 -0.90 -11.65 -2.15
CA GLY A 48 -2.36 -11.55 -2.30
C GLY A 48 -2.87 -10.20 -2.80
N ILE A 49 -2.00 -9.31 -3.29
CA ILE A 49 -2.42 -8.01 -3.84
C ILE A 49 -3.44 -8.15 -4.98
N ASP A 50 -3.39 -9.24 -5.76
CA ASP A 50 -4.37 -9.52 -6.82
C ASP A 50 -5.81 -9.62 -6.28
N GLY A 51 -5.99 -10.14 -5.06
CA GLY A 51 -7.29 -10.21 -4.41
C GLY A 51 -7.86 -8.82 -4.12
N LEU A 52 -7.03 -7.91 -3.59
CA LEU A 52 -7.40 -6.51 -3.43
C LEU A 52 -7.67 -5.85 -4.78
N LEU A 53 -6.76 -5.98 -5.75
CA LEU A 53 -6.88 -5.32 -7.05
C LEU A 53 -8.11 -5.79 -7.83
N SER A 54 -8.56 -7.04 -7.62
CA SER A 54 -9.79 -7.56 -8.25
C SER A 54 -11.05 -6.78 -7.90
N ILE A 55 -11.07 -6.10 -6.75
CA ILE A 55 -12.20 -5.29 -6.29
C ILE A 55 -11.93 -3.79 -6.37
N VAL A 56 -10.71 -3.34 -6.66
CA VAL A 56 -10.38 -1.91 -6.80
C VAL A 56 -10.94 -1.38 -8.13
N THR A 57 -11.75 -0.33 -8.06
CA THR A 57 -12.34 0.33 -9.23
C THR A 57 -11.63 1.64 -9.58
N GLY A 58 -10.82 2.16 -8.66
CA GLY A 58 -10.02 3.35 -8.90
C GLY A 58 -9.20 3.76 -7.69
N VAL A 59 -8.17 4.57 -7.94
CA VAL A 59 -7.35 5.19 -6.89
C VAL A 59 -7.29 6.69 -7.17
N GLU A 60 -7.76 7.47 -6.22
CA GLU A 60 -7.76 8.93 -6.30
C GLU A 60 -6.75 9.50 -5.31
N LEU A 61 -5.66 10.04 -5.83
CA LEU A 61 -4.68 10.75 -5.02
C LEU A 61 -5.24 12.12 -4.59
N ARG A 62 -5.25 12.38 -3.28
CA ARG A 62 -5.76 13.63 -2.68
C ARG A 62 -4.66 14.63 -2.35
N SER A 63 -3.52 14.14 -1.84
CA SER A 63 -2.40 14.99 -1.43
C SER A 63 -1.09 14.22 -1.45
N GLU A 64 0.00 14.95 -1.67
CA GLU A 64 1.37 14.46 -1.57
C GLU A 64 2.22 15.50 -0.85
N LEU A 65 2.97 15.06 0.16
CA LEU A 65 3.99 15.86 0.81
C LEU A 65 5.33 15.13 0.70
N TYR A 66 6.38 15.88 0.41
CA TYR A 66 7.71 15.33 0.16
C TYR A 66 8.76 16.10 0.96
N GLY A 67 9.57 15.38 1.72
CA GLY A 67 10.86 15.81 2.23
C GLY A 67 12.01 15.23 1.40
N GLU A 68 13.23 15.37 1.90
CA GLU A 68 14.41 14.80 1.26
C GLU A 68 14.38 13.27 1.27
N ASP A 69 14.12 12.66 2.43
CA ASP A 69 14.12 11.21 2.66
C ASP A 69 12.78 10.68 3.23
N GLU A 70 11.71 11.46 3.10
CA GLU A 70 10.38 11.07 3.57
C GLU A 70 9.26 11.58 2.66
N ALA A 71 8.14 10.88 2.65
CA ALA A 71 6.94 11.34 1.94
C ALA A 71 5.66 10.87 2.65
N VAL A 72 4.59 11.61 2.45
CA VAL A 72 3.23 11.19 2.80
C VAL A 72 2.35 11.31 1.57
N LEU A 73 1.65 10.22 1.24
CA LEU A 73 0.55 10.24 0.29
C LEU A 73 -0.77 10.13 1.04
N VAL A 74 -1.76 10.92 0.64
CA VAL A 74 -3.15 10.72 1.04
C VAL A 74 -3.96 10.39 -0.20
N TYR A 75 -4.63 9.24 -0.21
CA TYR A 75 -5.40 8.79 -1.36
C TYR A 75 -6.63 7.99 -0.93
N ASP A 76 -7.60 7.95 -1.84
CA ASP A 76 -8.76 7.08 -1.75
C ASP A 76 -8.57 5.86 -2.64
N VAL A 77 -8.82 4.68 -2.09
CA VAL A 77 -9.00 3.45 -2.86
C VAL A 77 -10.49 3.17 -2.96
N HIS A 78 -11.04 3.27 -4.16
CA HIS A 78 -12.44 2.94 -4.43
C HIS A 78 -12.55 1.45 -4.73
N THR A 79 -13.53 0.80 -4.10
CA THR A 79 -13.73 -0.65 -4.22
C THR A 79 -15.17 -0.97 -4.58
N ALA A 80 -15.37 -1.99 -5.40
CA ALA A 80 -16.65 -2.63 -5.66
C ALA A 80 -17.02 -3.58 -4.51
N SER A 81 -17.03 -3.06 -3.28
CA SER A 81 -17.34 -3.83 -2.07
C SER A 81 -18.20 -2.99 -1.10
N PRO A 82 -18.79 -3.60 -0.06
CA PRO A 82 -19.49 -2.85 0.99
C PRO A 82 -18.62 -1.83 1.73
N VAL A 83 -17.28 -1.93 1.66
CA VAL A 83 -16.37 -0.91 2.21
C VAL A 83 -16.49 0.40 1.44
N GLY A 84 -16.81 0.36 0.14
CA GLY A 84 -16.83 1.53 -0.72
C GLY A 84 -15.44 2.13 -0.87
N THR A 85 -15.17 3.22 -0.15
CA THR A 85 -13.90 3.95 -0.26
C THR A 85 -13.04 3.79 0.99
N GLN A 86 -11.80 3.35 0.81
CA GLN A 86 -10.77 3.39 1.85
C GLN A 86 -9.92 4.65 1.70
N ARG A 87 -10.10 5.61 2.62
CA ARG A 87 -9.17 6.74 2.77
C ARG A 87 -7.90 6.26 3.46
N THR A 88 -6.77 6.46 2.82
CA THR A 88 -5.47 5.99 3.26
C THR A 88 -4.49 7.15 3.37
N ALA A 89 -3.78 7.23 4.49
CA ALA A 89 -2.49 7.91 4.55
C ALA A 89 -1.39 6.86 4.48
N GLU A 90 -0.42 7.05 3.58
CA GLU A 90 0.74 6.17 3.44
C GLU A 90 2.00 7.01 3.65
N HIS A 91 2.74 6.69 4.71
CA HIS A 91 3.98 7.35 5.06
C HIS A 91 5.16 6.50 4.62
N PHE A 92 6.14 7.15 3.98
CA PHE A 92 7.32 6.53 3.41
C PHE A 92 8.56 7.10 4.08
N ARG A 93 9.52 6.22 4.41
CA ARG A 93 10.90 6.61 4.69
C ARG A 93 11.82 6.05 3.64
N LEU A 94 12.81 6.85 3.25
CA LEU A 94 13.79 6.51 2.25
C LEU A 94 15.20 6.63 2.81
N ARG A 95 16.12 5.92 2.17
CA ARG A 95 17.56 6.08 2.31
C ARG A 95 18.19 5.78 0.97
N ASP A 96 19.12 6.63 0.53
CA ASP A 96 19.82 6.48 -0.76
C ASP A 96 18.84 6.30 -1.95
N GLY A 97 17.70 6.99 -1.89
CA GLY A 97 16.65 6.94 -2.91
C GLY A 97 15.83 5.63 -2.96
N ARG A 98 15.98 4.75 -1.96
CA ARG A 98 15.21 3.50 -1.80
C ARG A 98 14.27 3.57 -0.61
N ILE A 99 13.09 2.97 -0.72
CA ILE A 99 12.11 2.91 0.37
C ILE A 99 12.59 1.91 1.42
N THR A 100 12.73 2.36 2.67
CA THR A 100 13.14 1.54 3.81
C THR A 100 11.99 1.29 4.80
N ALA A 101 10.95 2.12 4.79
CA ALA A 101 9.75 1.86 5.57
C ALA A 101 8.49 2.38 4.86
N ILE A 102 7.40 1.63 5.00
CA ILE A 102 6.05 2.03 4.62
C ILE A 102 5.12 1.80 5.80
N GLU A 103 4.35 2.82 6.15
CA GLU A 103 3.26 2.73 7.12
C GLU A 103 1.95 3.19 6.48
N LEU A 104 0.98 2.28 6.39
CA LEU A 104 -0.38 2.57 5.96
C LEU A 104 -1.26 2.81 7.17
N ILE A 105 -2.02 3.89 7.10
CA ILE A 105 -2.97 4.31 8.12
C ILE A 105 -4.32 4.47 7.41
N PHE A 106 -5.27 3.60 7.75
CA PHE A 106 -6.64 3.66 7.28
C PHE A 106 -7.56 2.97 8.30
N ASP A 107 -8.86 3.22 8.21
CA ASP A 107 -9.85 2.53 9.03
C ASP A 107 -10.04 1.08 8.56
N GLY A 108 -9.57 0.13 9.37
CA GLY A 108 -9.70 -1.30 9.10
C GLY A 108 -11.05 -1.90 9.49
N ALA A 109 -11.88 -1.20 10.26
CA ALA A 109 -13.11 -1.79 10.81
C ALA A 109 -14.10 -2.29 9.71
N PRO A 110 -14.33 -1.56 8.61
CA PRO A 110 -15.21 -2.04 7.54
C PRO A 110 -14.71 -3.33 6.87
N TRP A 111 -13.39 -3.45 6.70
CA TRP A 111 -12.77 -4.64 6.13
C TRP A 111 -12.86 -5.85 7.06
N GLN A 112 -12.67 -5.64 8.37
CA GLN A 112 -12.83 -6.70 9.37
C GLN A 112 -14.25 -7.26 9.34
N ALA A 113 -15.26 -6.39 9.25
CA ALA A 113 -16.65 -6.80 9.13
C ALA A 113 -16.90 -7.61 7.84
N LEU A 114 -16.33 -7.18 6.71
CA LEU A 114 -16.44 -7.91 5.44
C LEU A 114 -15.77 -9.29 5.49
N MET A 115 -14.55 -9.38 6.02
CA MET A 115 -13.81 -10.64 6.15
C MET A 115 -14.52 -11.62 7.09
N ALA A 116 -15.09 -11.13 8.20
CA ALA A 116 -15.87 -11.96 9.11
C ALA A 116 -17.15 -12.50 8.44
N ALA A 117 -17.81 -11.70 7.60
CA ALA A 117 -19.01 -12.09 6.86
C ALA A 117 -18.74 -13.11 5.75
N ALA A 118 -17.52 -13.13 5.18
CA ALA A 118 -17.13 -14.09 4.16
C ALA A 118 -16.91 -15.52 4.71
N GLY A 119 -16.78 -15.68 6.04
CA GLY A 119 -16.53 -16.96 6.70
C GLY A 119 -15.11 -17.51 6.44
N PRO A 120 -14.68 -18.57 7.15
CA PRO A 120 -13.42 -19.23 6.84
C PRO A 120 -13.54 -19.92 5.48
N THR A 121 -12.62 -19.60 4.55
CA THR A 121 -12.44 -20.40 3.34
C THR A 121 -12.04 -21.80 3.77
N THR A 122 -12.97 -22.73 3.76
CA THR A 122 -12.69 -24.15 4.02
C THR A 122 -11.89 -24.65 2.83
N THR A 123 -10.59 -24.89 3.03
CA THR A 123 -9.74 -25.66 2.11
C THR A 123 -9.46 -27.00 2.75
#